data_AF-A0A1H7CQJ8-F1
#
_entry.id   AF-A0A1H7CQJ8-F1
#
_cell.length_a   1.000
_cell.length_b   1.000
_cell.length_c   1.000
_cell.angle_alpha   90.00
_cell.angle_beta   90.00
_cell.angle_gamma   90.00
#
_symmetry.space_group_name_H-M   'P 1'
#
loop_
_entity.id
_entity.type
_entity.pdbx_description
1 polymer ?
#
loop_
_entity_poly.entity_id
_entity_poly.type
_entity_poly.pdbx_seq_one_letter_code
_entity_poly.pdbx_strand_id
1 'polypeptide(L)'
;MTRIVKPPRPGARTTPAERRRRRAERTRARALSPVRLVWLLFSLPLIAGSVAVSVYLRTSPYPRAQAMQHLVARAGCEAAARVGVRYARKGQPGYHARNDPDGDGVACGSAPAARTAASAAPEPPSGPATRQVGGAKFVRP
;
A
#
# COMPACT_ATOMS: atom_id res chain seq x y z
N MET A 1 13.62 -52.02 1.77
CA MET A 1 15.10 -52.19 1.81
C MET A 1 15.75 -50.82 1.94
N THR A 2 16.10 -50.42 3.17
CA THR A 2 16.57 -49.06 3.50
C THR A 2 18.10 -49.08 3.60
N ARG A 3 18.80 -48.37 2.71
CA ARG A 3 20.28 -48.24 2.78
C ARG A 3 20.65 -47.32 3.95
N ILE A 4 21.21 -47.91 5.00
CA ILE A 4 21.84 -47.18 6.10
C ILE A 4 23.15 -46.57 5.57
N VAL A 5 23.17 -45.25 5.36
CA VAL A 5 24.39 -44.53 4.99
C VAL A 5 25.24 -44.35 6.25
N LYS A 6 26.34 -45.10 6.34
CA LYS A 6 27.26 -45.05 7.49
C LYS A 6 27.99 -43.69 7.52
N PRO A 7 28.05 -43.00 8.67
CA PRO A 7 28.72 -41.70 8.75
C PRO A 7 30.24 -41.84 8.49
N PRO A 8 30.87 -40.82 7.89
CA PRO A 8 32.30 -40.86 7.58
C PRO A 8 33.15 -40.87 8.86
N ARG A 9 34.24 -41.67 8.85
CA ARG A 9 35.19 -41.75 9.96
C ARG A 9 35.95 -40.42 10.13
N PRO A 10 36.19 -39.96 11.38
CA PRO A 10 37.04 -38.80 11.62
C PRO A 10 38.45 -39.06 11.06
N GLY A 11 38.91 -38.22 10.13
CA GLY A 11 40.21 -38.34 9.46
C GLY A 11 40.19 -38.69 7.96
N ALA A 12 39.03 -38.88 7.35
CA ALA A 12 38.93 -39.14 5.90
C ALA A 12 39.39 -37.92 5.07
N ARG A 13 40.39 -38.12 4.19
CA ARG A 13 40.83 -37.08 3.23
C ARG A 13 39.67 -36.73 2.31
N THR A 14 39.31 -35.45 2.25
CA THR A 14 38.28 -34.93 1.33
C THR A 14 38.59 -35.34 -0.11
N THR A 15 37.60 -35.87 -0.82
CA THR A 15 37.76 -36.22 -2.24
C THR A 15 38.10 -34.98 -3.09
N PRO A 16 38.80 -35.13 -4.23
CA PRO A 16 39.03 -34.02 -5.15
C PRO A 16 37.73 -33.36 -5.64
N ALA A 17 36.64 -34.13 -5.76
CA ALA A 17 35.30 -33.64 -6.10
C ALA A 17 34.73 -32.73 -5.01
N GLU A 18 34.88 -33.08 -3.73
CA GLU A 18 34.51 -32.24 -2.58
C GLU A 18 35.20 -30.87 -2.63
N ARG A 19 36.50 -30.87 -2.96
CA ARG A 19 37.30 -29.64 -3.03
C ARG A 19 36.84 -28.72 -4.15
N ARG A 20 36.48 -29.27 -5.32
CA ARG A 20 35.91 -28.52 -6.44
C ARG A 20 34.54 -27.92 -6.09
N ARG A 21 33.66 -28.71 -5.44
CA ARG A 21 32.36 -28.22 -4.92
C ARG A 21 32.54 -27.07 -3.92
N ARG A 22 33.43 -27.22 -2.93
CA ARG A 22 33.71 -26.16 -1.95
C ARG A 22 34.26 -24.88 -2.58
N ARG A 23 35.08 -24.97 -3.63
CA ARG A 23 35.54 -23.78 -4.38
C ARG A 23 34.37 -23.09 -5.10
N ALA A 24 33.49 -23.86 -5.74
CA ALA A 24 32.30 -23.35 -6.40
C ALA A 24 31.28 -22.75 -5.42
N GLU A 25 31.13 -23.32 -4.23
CA GLU A 25 30.27 -22.77 -3.18
C GLU A 25 30.81 -21.45 -2.63
N ARG A 26 32.13 -21.32 -2.46
CA ARG A 26 32.75 -20.05 -2.05
C ARG A 26 32.59 -18.95 -3.10
N THR A 27 32.70 -19.27 -4.38
CA THR A 27 32.45 -18.29 -5.45
C THR A 27 30.97 -17.92 -5.55
N ARG A 28 30.05 -18.89 -5.41
CA ARG A 28 28.60 -18.63 -5.35
C ARG A 28 28.20 -17.79 -4.13
N ALA A 29 28.74 -18.09 -2.94
CA ALA A 29 28.46 -17.33 -1.72
C ALA A 29 28.97 -15.88 -1.79
N ARG A 30 30.06 -15.64 -2.53
CA ARG A 30 30.55 -14.27 -2.81
C ARG A 30 29.70 -13.54 -3.85
N ALA A 31 29.27 -14.25 -4.89
CA ALA A 31 28.41 -13.67 -5.95
C ALA A 31 27.01 -13.33 -5.44
N LEU A 32 26.45 -14.18 -4.58
CA LEU A 32 25.16 -14.02 -3.91
C LEU A 32 25.36 -13.56 -2.46
N SER A 33 26.21 -12.57 -2.24
CA SER A 33 26.34 -11.97 -0.89
C SER A 33 24.95 -11.55 -0.43
N PRO A 34 24.42 -12.10 0.69
CA PRO A 34 23.06 -11.80 1.15
C PRO A 34 22.91 -10.31 1.44
N VAL A 35 23.97 -9.66 1.91
CA VAL A 35 24.03 -8.21 2.12
C VAL A 35 23.85 -7.45 0.80
N ARG A 36 24.51 -7.88 -0.28
CA ARG A 36 24.39 -7.24 -1.60
C ARG A 36 22.98 -7.42 -2.17
N LEU A 37 22.37 -8.58 -1.97
CA LEU A 37 20.99 -8.84 -2.40
C LEU A 37 20.00 -7.95 -1.64
N VAL A 38 20.16 -7.85 -0.32
CA VAL A 38 19.37 -6.96 0.53
C VAL A 38 19.51 -5.51 0.06
N TRP A 39 20.74 -5.02 -0.14
CA TRP A 39 20.99 -3.68 -0.68
C TRP A 39 20.34 -3.46 -2.04
N LEU A 40 20.46 -4.41 -2.97
CA LEU A 40 19.80 -4.33 -4.28
C LEU A 40 18.28 -4.23 -4.15
N LEU A 41 17.67 -5.09 -3.33
CA LEU A 41 16.23 -5.11 -3.09
C LEU A 41 15.71 -3.81 -2.47
N PHE A 42 16.47 -3.18 -1.57
CA PHE A 42 16.09 -1.89 -0.99
C PHE A 42 16.40 -0.72 -1.91
N SER A 43 17.50 -0.77 -2.67
CA SER A 43 17.91 0.31 -3.57
C SER A 43 16.95 0.49 -4.74
N LEU A 44 16.38 -0.59 -5.28
CA LEU A 44 15.49 -0.53 -6.43
C LEU A 44 14.22 0.33 -6.19
N PRO A 45 13.38 0.07 -5.18
CA PRO A 45 12.21 0.91 -4.90
C PRO A 45 12.59 2.32 -4.47
N LEU A 46 13.74 2.50 -3.81
CA LEU A 46 14.24 3.81 -3.40
C LEU A 46 14.60 4.69 -4.61
N ILE A 47 15.34 4.13 -5.57
CA ILE A 47 15.69 4.81 -6.81
C ILE A 47 14.44 5.06 -7.66
N ALA A 48 13.56 4.07 -7.80
CA ALA A 48 12.33 4.22 -8.57
C ALA A 48 11.43 5.32 -7.95
N GLY A 49 11.28 5.32 -6.63
CA GLY A 49 10.51 6.34 -5.91
C GLY A 49 11.11 7.74 -6.04
N SER A 50 12.43 7.89 -5.94
CA SER A 50 13.08 9.20 -6.06
C SER A 50 12.97 9.78 -7.47
N VAL A 51 13.13 8.95 -8.51
CA VAL A 51 12.92 9.35 -9.91
C VAL A 51 11.46 9.75 -10.12
N ALA A 52 10.49 8.97 -9.64
CA ALA A 52 9.07 9.29 -9.77
C ALA A 52 8.72 10.64 -9.10
N VAL A 53 9.21 10.88 -7.89
CA VAL A 53 9.01 12.16 -7.18
C VAL A 53 9.66 13.32 -7.94
N SER A 54 10.89 13.14 -8.43
CA SER A 54 11.62 14.16 -9.19
C SER A 54 10.91 14.54 -10.49
N VAL A 55 10.47 13.54 -11.27
CA VAL A 55 9.71 13.76 -12.50
C VAL A 55 8.40 14.50 -12.19
N TYR A 56 7.63 14.02 -11.21
CA TYR A 56 6.38 14.65 -10.80
C TYR A 56 6.57 16.12 -10.42
N LEU A 57 7.59 16.45 -9.62
CA LEU A 57 7.87 17.83 -9.23
C LEU A 57 8.26 18.74 -10.41
N ARG A 58 8.87 18.19 -11.45
CA ARG A 58 9.30 18.96 -12.63
C ARG A 58 8.19 19.14 -13.65
N THR A 59 7.30 18.17 -13.79
CA THR A 59 6.23 18.18 -14.80
C THR A 59 4.89 18.65 -14.23
N SER A 60 4.76 18.76 -12.91
CA SER A 60 3.53 19.23 -12.27
C SER A 60 3.22 20.68 -12.63
N PRO A 61 1.94 21.01 -12.91
CA PRO A 61 1.50 22.39 -13.12
C PRO A 61 1.48 23.19 -11.80
N TYR A 62 1.60 22.53 -10.65
CA TYR A 62 1.56 23.16 -9.34
C TYR A 62 2.93 23.67 -8.89
N PRO A 63 3.00 24.77 -8.13
CA PRO A 63 4.19 25.15 -7.38
C PRO A 63 4.74 23.98 -6.55
N ARG A 64 6.06 23.86 -6.42
CA ARG A 64 6.72 22.72 -5.76
C ARG A 64 6.15 22.38 -4.37
N ALA A 65 5.82 23.39 -3.57
CA ALA A 65 5.21 23.22 -2.25
C ALA A 65 3.81 22.57 -2.33
N GLN A 66 2.98 22.99 -3.29
CA GLN A 66 1.65 22.42 -3.51
C GLN A 66 1.70 21.02 -4.11
N ALA A 67 2.64 20.77 -5.04
CA ALA A 67 2.91 19.45 -5.57
C ALA A 67 3.28 18.45 -4.45
N MET A 68 4.09 18.89 -3.48
CA MET A 68 4.40 18.09 -2.30
C MET A 68 3.17 17.79 -1.45
N GLN A 69 2.28 18.77 -1.25
CA GLN A 69 1.03 18.55 -0.52
C GLN A 69 0.16 17.48 -1.20
N HIS A 70 0.08 17.47 -2.54
CA HIS A 70 -0.62 16.41 -3.27
C HIS A 70 0.03 15.02 -3.10
N LEU A 71 1.36 14.92 -3.14
CA LEU A 71 2.08 13.66 -2.92
C LEU A 71 1.87 13.13 -1.50
N VAL A 72 1.95 14.01 -0.51
CA VAL A 72 1.77 13.63 0.89
C VAL A 72 0.32 13.24 1.15
N ALA A 73 -0.66 13.93 0.57
CA ALA A 73 -2.06 13.54 0.65
C ALA A 73 -2.30 12.14 0.09
N ARG A 74 -1.60 11.73 -0.98
CA ARG A 74 -1.69 10.37 -1.51
C ARG A 74 -1.25 9.30 -0.51
N ALA A 75 -0.33 9.62 0.40
CA ALA A 75 0.12 8.71 1.45
C ALA A 75 -0.95 8.53 2.55
N GLY A 76 -1.83 9.52 2.74
CA GLY A 76 -2.99 9.44 3.63
C GLY A 76 -3.20 10.71 4.45
N CYS A 77 -4.32 10.76 5.17
CA CYS A 77 -4.72 11.95 5.94
C CYS A 77 -3.79 12.27 7.11
N GLU A 78 -3.23 11.27 7.79
CA GLU A 78 -2.27 11.52 8.88
C GLU A 78 -0.99 12.17 8.34
N ALA A 79 -0.48 11.68 7.22
CA ALA A 79 0.67 12.26 6.56
C ALA A 79 0.38 13.69 6.10
N ALA A 80 -0.80 13.93 5.52
CA ALA A 80 -1.26 15.26 5.13
C ALA A 80 -1.33 16.23 6.32
N ALA A 81 -1.85 15.77 7.46
CA ALA A 81 -1.96 16.58 8.66
C ALA A 81 -0.59 17.04 9.20
N ARG A 82 0.45 16.19 9.09
CA ARG A 82 1.82 16.53 9.51
C ARG A 82 2.45 17.65 8.67
N VAL A 83 1.98 17.86 7.44
CA VAL A 83 2.42 18.96 6.56
C VAL A 83 1.40 20.11 6.52
N GLY A 84 0.48 20.16 7.48
CA GLY A 84 -0.49 21.24 7.65
C GLY A 84 -1.75 21.12 6.77
N VAL A 85 -1.91 20.03 6.03
CA VAL A 85 -3.09 19.76 5.19
C VAL A 85 -4.06 18.90 5.99
N ARG A 86 -5.04 19.54 6.66
CA ARG A 86 -6.04 18.82 7.49
C ARG A 86 -7.33 18.52 6.76
N TYR A 87 -7.72 19.40 5.84
CA TYR A 87 -8.90 19.28 4.98
C TYR A 87 -8.53 19.86 3.62
N ALA A 88 -8.93 19.21 2.54
CA ALA A 88 -8.67 19.71 1.19
C ALA A 88 -9.87 19.43 0.29
N ARG A 89 -10.30 20.45 -0.46
CA ARG A 89 -11.40 20.29 -1.43
C ARG A 89 -10.88 19.83 -2.78
N LYS A 90 -11.72 19.20 -3.58
CA LYS A 90 -11.40 18.78 -4.95
C LYS A 90 -10.80 19.95 -5.74
N GLY A 91 -9.63 19.73 -6.33
CA GLY A 91 -8.85 20.75 -7.06
C GLY A 91 -7.89 21.58 -6.19
N GLN A 92 -7.95 21.48 -4.87
CA GLN A 92 -6.99 22.13 -3.98
C GLN A 92 -5.75 21.27 -3.72
N PRO A 93 -4.60 21.90 -3.45
CA PRO A 93 -3.42 21.24 -2.93
C PRO A 93 -3.74 20.35 -1.74
N GLY A 94 -3.34 19.08 -1.83
CA GLY A 94 -3.59 18.11 -0.78
C GLY A 94 -4.93 17.36 -0.86
N TYR A 95 -5.77 17.61 -1.88
CA TYR A 95 -6.87 16.70 -2.18
C TYR A 95 -6.36 15.43 -2.86
N HIS A 96 -6.85 14.28 -2.41
CA HIS A 96 -6.65 13.00 -3.07
C HIS A 96 -7.92 12.16 -2.94
N ALA A 97 -8.44 11.62 -4.04
CA ALA A 97 -9.73 10.89 -4.04
C ALA A 97 -9.76 9.69 -3.07
N ARG A 98 -8.61 9.04 -2.84
CA ARG A 98 -8.48 7.97 -1.84
C ARG A 98 -8.81 8.42 -0.40
N ASN A 99 -8.74 9.71 -0.12
CA ASN A 99 -8.99 10.31 1.19
C ASN A 99 -10.39 10.95 1.28
N ASP A 100 -11.22 10.78 0.26
CA ASP A 100 -12.61 11.27 0.17
C ASP A 100 -13.52 10.02 -0.01
N PRO A 101 -13.77 9.27 1.09
CA PRO A 101 -14.48 7.99 1.02
C PRO A 101 -15.98 8.15 0.73
N ASP A 102 -16.55 9.30 1.07
CA ASP A 102 -17.94 9.69 0.87
C ASP A 102 -18.18 10.38 -0.49
N GLY A 103 -17.12 10.82 -1.16
CA GLY A 103 -17.19 11.42 -2.49
C GLY A 103 -17.82 12.80 -2.49
N ASP A 104 -17.83 13.49 -1.34
CA ASP A 104 -18.42 14.82 -1.18
C ASP A 104 -17.49 15.93 -1.72
N GLY A 105 -16.31 15.55 -2.21
CA GLY A 105 -15.29 16.44 -2.73
C GLY A 105 -14.39 17.02 -1.64
N VAL A 106 -14.44 16.51 -0.40
CA VAL A 106 -13.61 16.94 0.73
C VAL A 106 -12.74 15.80 1.21
N ALA A 107 -11.48 15.80 0.77
CA ALA A 107 -10.47 14.89 1.27
C ALA A 107 -10.13 15.20 2.73
N CYS A 108 -9.98 14.12 3.52
CA CYS A 108 -9.66 14.16 4.94
C CYS A 108 -10.70 14.87 5.82
N GLY A 109 -11.91 15.11 5.28
CA GLY A 109 -13.08 15.59 6.02
C GLY A 109 -12.85 16.88 6.83
N SER A 110 -13.78 17.18 7.74
CA SER A 110 -13.68 18.31 8.68
C SER A 110 -13.92 17.87 10.13
N ALA A 111 -13.39 18.66 11.08
CA ALA A 111 -13.68 18.59 12.52
C ALA A 111 -15.16 18.99 12.82
N PRO A 112 -15.69 18.84 14.06
CA PRO A 112 -17.06 18.39 14.40
C PRO A 112 -18.27 19.30 14.04
N ALA A 113 -18.14 20.36 13.25
CA ALA A 113 -19.25 21.28 12.97
C ALA A 113 -20.09 20.94 11.73
N ALA A 114 -19.58 20.13 10.79
CA ALA A 114 -20.30 19.84 9.54
C ALA A 114 -21.30 18.66 9.65
N ARG A 115 -21.15 17.77 10.64
CA ARG A 115 -22.06 16.62 10.80
C ARG A 115 -23.34 16.96 11.56
N THR A 116 -23.39 18.06 12.32
CA THR A 116 -24.56 18.41 13.14
C THR A 116 -25.71 19.00 12.33
N ALA A 117 -25.45 19.53 11.13
CA ALA A 117 -26.50 20.06 10.25
C ALA A 117 -27.25 18.96 9.46
N ALA A 118 -26.65 17.77 9.31
CA ALA A 118 -27.28 16.64 8.62
C ALA A 118 -28.15 15.75 9.54
N SER A 119 -28.07 15.93 10.86
CA SER A 119 -28.88 15.19 11.85
C SER A 119 -29.93 16.05 12.56
N ALA A 120 -30.12 17.32 12.18
CA ALA A 120 -31.11 18.22 12.77
C ALA A 120 -32.38 18.38 11.91
N ALA A 121 -32.77 17.34 11.16
CA ALA A 121 -34.12 17.23 10.63
C ALA A 121 -34.97 16.47 11.65
N PRO A 122 -36.08 17.03 12.18
CA PRO A 122 -36.93 16.31 13.11
C PRO A 122 -37.59 15.14 12.39
N GLU A 123 -37.33 13.94 12.90
CA GLU A 123 -37.93 12.67 12.48
C GLU A 123 -39.45 12.71 12.80
N PRO A 124 -40.36 12.64 11.81
CA PRO A 124 -41.77 12.44 12.09
C PRO A 124 -42.03 10.96 12.50
N PRO A 125 -43.02 10.71 13.37
CA PRO A 125 -43.15 9.47 14.12
C PRO A 125 -43.37 8.23 13.23
N SER A 126 -42.63 7.19 13.59
CA SER A 126 -42.70 5.81 13.09
C SER A 126 -44.13 5.24 13.07
N GLY A 127 -44.65 4.98 11.86
CA GLY A 127 -45.81 4.13 11.63
C GLY A 127 -45.38 2.71 11.19
N PRO A 128 -46.18 1.66 11.46
CA PRO A 128 -45.78 0.27 11.20
C PRO A 128 -45.69 -0.02 9.70
N ALA A 129 -44.56 -0.61 9.30
CA ALA A 129 -44.27 -1.03 7.93
C ALA A 129 -45.24 -2.12 7.44
N THR A 130 -46.22 -1.75 6.63
CA THR A 130 -46.96 -2.69 5.78
C THR A 130 -46.04 -3.25 4.70
N ARG A 131 -45.66 -4.52 4.85
CA ARG A 131 -44.89 -5.30 3.88
C ARG A 131 -45.71 -5.52 2.61
N GLN A 132 -45.50 -4.68 1.60
CA GLN A 132 -46.08 -4.83 0.28
C GLN A 132 -45.25 -5.86 -0.51
N VAL A 133 -45.72 -7.12 -0.55
CA VAL A 133 -45.13 -8.17 -1.40
C VAL A 133 -45.67 -8.02 -2.81
N GLY A 134 -44.80 -7.57 -3.72
CA GLY A 134 -45.10 -7.42 -5.15
C GLY A 134 -45.51 -8.75 -5.78
N GLY A 135 -46.57 -8.71 -6.58
CA GLY A 135 -47.18 -9.86 -7.23
C GLY A 135 -46.22 -10.57 -8.19
N ALA A 136 -45.71 -11.73 -7.76
CA ALA A 136 -45.17 -12.71 -8.68
C ALA A 136 -46.34 -13.33 -9.46
N LYS A 137 -46.39 -13.05 -10.77
CA LYS A 137 -47.30 -13.71 -11.71
C LYS A 137 -46.93 -15.19 -11.82
N PHE A 138 -47.68 -16.05 -11.15
CA PHE A 138 -47.64 -17.50 -11.42
C PHE A 138 -48.45 -17.78 -12.70
N VAL A 139 -47.74 -18.07 -13.79
CA VAL A 139 -48.31 -18.75 -14.96
C VAL A 139 -48.24 -20.24 -14.66
N ARG A 140 -49.39 -20.93 -14.67
CA ARG A 140 -49.50 -22.39 -14.66
C ARG A 140 -49.97 -22.87 -16.05
N PRO A 141 -49.54 -24.06 -16.50
CA PRO A 141 -49.81 -24.60 -17.83
C PRO A 141 -51.27 -24.98 -18.05
#